data_AF-A0A238UCT0-F1
#
_entry.id   AF-A0A238UCT0-F1
#
_cell.length_a   1.000
_cell.length_b   1.000
_cell.length_c   1.000
_cell.angle_alpha   90.00
_cell.angle_beta   90.00
_cell.angle_gamma   90.00
#
_symmetry.space_group_name_H-M   'P 1'
#
loop_
_entity.id
_entity.type
_entity.pdbx_description
1 polymer ?
#
loop_
_entity_poly.entity_id
_entity_poly.type
_entity_poly.pdbx_seq_one_letter_code
_entity_poly.pdbx_strand_id
1 'polypeptide(L)'
;MKQISTVIVIMLIIFSCSTKSKKEDLEKIERLEKEITNQKYQIQDRKVIIEKLKKANNESLEQVKESVTKLKRERDSISKLYKIARGIDATVSNMNSEYAKVLNYKITSDDKYWKRGAYYTSEKKGEYLYNVRTSIINNHLRFYFMGVQQPFDIKNPVGTIYELDENKKLHVIDTINLLPKINSDSEYQLSLDKETHLQEFMLLQMDNLIVKDGRLYYYKINELDKTYFYQKPEKEFYEYLIGTKTAPRKINTTVFSNTIVESSLSIYAISPDKTKVVDYWGEELNFFNISDWKNDSQIIFSGGNLSNNLSKIDFDLKQFFKYYDDDLYGDPDHDKDVLLFGGVCWHTRKNILYFDNSGMMFRCIWQIDFDKNKVTKIVPEHEAIHPYFFEIKTNEYVAYVEKNKIMICESPDNN
;
A
#
# COMPACT_ATOMS: atom_id res chain seq x y z
N MET A 1 -58.25 28.06 -39.34
CA MET A 1 -57.88 27.65 -40.72
C MET A 1 -59.07 27.41 -41.65
N LYS A 2 -60.28 27.10 -41.15
CA LYS A 2 -61.48 26.89 -41.99
C LYS A 2 -62.14 28.17 -42.55
N GLN A 3 -61.86 29.37 -42.01
CA GLN A 3 -62.47 30.63 -42.50
C GLN A 3 -61.63 31.37 -43.57
N ILE A 4 -60.31 31.19 -43.59
CA ILE A 4 -59.42 31.90 -44.53
C ILE A 4 -59.62 31.40 -45.96
N SER A 5 -59.99 30.13 -46.13
CA SER A 5 -60.29 29.55 -47.44
C SER A 5 -61.58 30.08 -48.08
N THR A 6 -62.49 30.68 -47.31
CA THR A 6 -63.78 31.14 -47.83
C THR A 6 -63.71 32.57 -48.37
N VAL A 7 -62.87 33.42 -47.77
CA VAL A 7 -62.82 34.84 -48.14
C VAL A 7 -62.02 35.08 -49.42
N ILE A 8 -60.95 34.29 -49.66
CA ILE A 8 -60.13 34.45 -50.86
C ILE A 8 -60.90 34.06 -52.13
N VAL A 9 -61.79 33.04 -52.05
CA VAL A 9 -62.61 32.60 -53.19
C VAL A 9 -63.67 33.64 -53.55
N ILE A 10 -64.23 34.38 -52.58
CA ILE A 10 -65.28 35.37 -52.85
C ILE A 10 -64.72 36.67 -53.44
N MET A 11 -63.54 37.14 -52.98
CA MET A 11 -62.96 38.36 -53.56
C MET A 11 -62.48 38.18 -55.01
N LEU A 12 -62.05 36.97 -55.37
CA LEU A 12 -61.64 36.66 -56.73
C LEU A 12 -62.80 36.68 -57.73
N ILE A 13 -64.04 36.47 -57.27
CA ILE A 13 -65.23 36.52 -58.12
C ILE A 13 -65.66 37.97 -58.41
N ILE A 14 -65.37 38.95 -57.53
CA ILE A 14 -65.92 40.31 -57.67
C ILE A 14 -65.04 41.27 -58.49
N PHE A 15 -63.75 40.99 -58.70
CA PHE A 15 -62.93 41.82 -59.60
C PHE A 15 -63.04 41.44 -61.09
N SER A 16 -64.20 40.91 -61.49
CA SER A 16 -64.66 40.89 -62.88
C SER A 16 -65.14 42.28 -63.32
N CYS A 17 -64.24 43.17 -63.78
CA CYS A 17 -64.44 44.15 -64.89
C CYS A 17 -63.41 45.31 -64.88
N SER A 18 -62.17 45.03 -65.29
CA SER A 18 -61.27 46.01 -65.95
C SER A 18 -59.99 45.27 -66.36
N THR A 19 -59.85 44.98 -67.65
CA THR A 19 -58.82 44.07 -68.17
C THR A 19 -57.39 44.61 -68.07
N LYS A 20 -57.18 45.91 -67.79
CA LYS A 20 -55.83 46.45 -67.56
C LYS A 20 -55.34 46.33 -66.11
N SER A 21 -56.23 46.20 -65.10
CA SER A 21 -55.83 45.94 -63.70
C SER A 21 -55.90 44.46 -63.28
N LYS A 22 -56.74 43.65 -63.95
CA LYS A 22 -56.92 42.21 -63.66
C LYS A 22 -55.63 41.38 -63.69
N LYS A 23 -54.68 41.70 -64.58
CA LYS A 23 -53.44 40.90 -64.73
C LYS A 23 -52.48 41.10 -63.55
N GLU A 24 -52.32 42.34 -63.09
CA GLU A 24 -51.47 42.64 -61.93
C GLU A 24 -52.09 42.11 -60.63
N ASP A 25 -53.42 42.19 -60.50
CA ASP A 25 -54.15 41.60 -59.38
C ASP A 25 -54.01 40.07 -59.37
N LEU A 26 -54.09 39.40 -60.54
CA LEU A 26 -53.83 37.96 -60.68
C LEU A 26 -52.39 37.58 -60.30
N GLU A 27 -51.38 38.29 -60.80
CA GLU A 27 -49.97 38.03 -60.48
C GLU A 27 -49.65 38.29 -58.99
N LYS A 28 -50.34 39.24 -58.35
CA LYS A 28 -50.21 39.50 -56.91
C LYS A 28 -50.88 38.41 -56.08
N ILE A 29 -52.04 37.92 -56.51
CA ILE A 29 -52.74 36.80 -55.88
C ILE A 29 -51.90 35.52 -55.98
N GLU A 30 -51.35 35.19 -57.16
CA GLU A 30 -50.46 34.02 -57.32
C GLU A 30 -49.21 34.11 -56.42
N ARG A 31 -48.61 35.30 -56.28
CA ARG A 31 -47.47 35.51 -55.36
C ARG A 31 -47.86 35.30 -53.90
N LEU A 32 -49.00 35.84 -53.46
CA LEU A 32 -49.50 35.66 -52.10
C LEU A 32 -49.87 34.20 -51.82
N GLU A 33 -50.47 33.49 -52.77
CA GLU A 33 -50.76 32.06 -52.65
C GLU A 33 -49.49 31.23 -52.49
N LYS A 34 -48.44 31.56 -53.26
CA LYS A 34 -47.12 30.92 -53.13
C LYS A 34 -46.48 31.21 -51.78
N GLU A 35 -46.57 32.45 -51.27
CA GLU A 35 -46.04 32.82 -49.96
C GLU A 35 -46.81 32.13 -48.81
N ILE A 36 -48.15 32.13 -48.86
CA ILE A 36 -49.00 31.41 -47.90
C ILE A 36 -48.66 29.92 -47.90
N THR A 37 -48.44 29.33 -49.09
CA THR A 37 -48.04 27.94 -49.22
C THR A 37 -46.68 27.68 -48.57
N ASN A 38 -45.70 28.56 -48.81
CA ASN A 38 -44.37 28.46 -48.19
C ASN A 38 -44.43 28.62 -46.66
N GLN A 39 -45.20 29.58 -46.15
CA GLN A 39 -45.41 29.76 -44.71
C GLN A 39 -46.09 28.56 -44.06
N LYS A 40 -47.06 27.92 -44.74
CA LYS A 40 -47.67 26.67 -44.27
C LYS A 40 -46.64 25.55 -44.15
N TYR A 41 -45.74 25.40 -45.12
CA TYR A 41 -44.64 24.43 -45.04
C TYR A 41 -43.72 24.73 -43.86
N GLN A 42 -43.28 25.98 -43.69
CA GLN A 42 -42.43 26.37 -42.55
C GLN A 42 -43.11 26.14 -41.19
N ILE A 43 -44.41 26.40 -41.07
CA ILE A 43 -45.19 26.12 -39.86
C ILE A 43 -45.23 24.62 -39.59
N GLN A 44 -45.39 23.79 -40.63
CA GLN A 44 -45.39 22.35 -40.49
C GLN A 44 -44.03 21.81 -40.04
N ASP A 45 -42.93 22.30 -40.62
CA ASP A 45 -41.57 21.92 -40.21
C ASP A 45 -41.27 22.33 -38.77
N ARG A 46 -41.66 23.55 -38.38
CA ARG A 46 -41.51 24.01 -36.99
C ARG A 46 -42.31 23.16 -36.00
N LYS A 47 -43.50 22.68 -36.37
CA LYS A 47 -44.27 21.75 -35.53
C LYS A 47 -43.51 20.44 -35.32
N VAL A 48 -42.89 19.90 -36.36
CA VAL A 48 -42.06 18.68 -36.25
C VAL A 48 -40.87 18.91 -35.32
N ILE A 49 -40.19 20.06 -35.42
CA ILE A 49 -39.07 20.41 -34.53
C ILE A 49 -39.53 20.55 -33.08
N ILE A 50 -40.66 21.23 -32.82
CA ILE A 50 -41.21 21.39 -31.47
C ILE A 50 -41.52 20.04 -30.84
N GLU A 51 -42.12 19.10 -31.58
CA GLU A 51 -42.41 17.77 -31.05
C GLU A 51 -41.13 16.97 -30.76
N LYS A 52 -40.09 17.09 -31.60
CA LYS A 52 -38.77 16.50 -31.30
C LYS A 52 -38.15 17.08 -30.03
N LEU A 53 -38.21 18.41 -29.83
CA LEU A 53 -37.68 19.07 -28.64
C LEU A 53 -38.46 18.70 -27.38
N LYS A 54 -39.80 18.59 -27.45
CA LYS A 54 -40.63 18.11 -26.33
C LYS A 54 -40.24 16.68 -25.93
N LYS A 55 -40.04 15.81 -26.92
CA LYS A 55 -39.60 14.43 -26.68
C LYS A 55 -38.24 14.40 -25.98
N ALA A 56 -37.25 15.12 -26.51
CA ALA A 56 -35.91 15.20 -25.91
C ALA A 56 -35.94 15.79 -24.47
N ASN A 57 -36.76 16.82 -24.23
CA ASN A 57 -36.91 17.42 -22.91
C ASN A 57 -37.53 16.43 -21.90
N ASN A 58 -38.52 15.64 -22.31
CA ASN A 58 -39.11 14.60 -21.47
C ASN A 58 -38.10 13.49 -21.14
N GLU A 59 -37.30 13.06 -22.12
CA GLU A 59 -36.22 12.07 -21.90
C GLU A 59 -35.18 12.60 -20.90
N SER A 60 -34.72 13.84 -21.06
CA SER A 60 -33.81 14.49 -20.11
C SER A 60 -34.41 14.63 -18.70
N LEU A 61 -35.70 14.95 -18.59
CA LEU A 61 -36.38 15.07 -17.31
C LEU A 61 -36.44 13.73 -16.56
N GLU A 62 -36.68 12.63 -17.27
CA GLU A 62 -36.65 11.29 -16.66
C GLU A 62 -35.23 10.90 -16.20
N GLN A 63 -34.19 11.21 -16.99
CA GLN A 63 -32.79 10.99 -16.58
C GLN A 63 -32.43 11.78 -15.31
N VAL A 64 -32.92 13.01 -15.18
CA VAL A 64 -32.71 13.83 -13.97
C VAL A 64 -33.44 13.22 -12.77
N LYS A 65 -34.68 12.74 -12.93
CA LYS A 65 -35.42 12.07 -11.84
C LYS A 65 -34.73 10.79 -11.37
N GLU A 66 -34.20 9.99 -12.28
CA GLU A 66 -33.40 8.81 -11.96
C GLU A 66 -32.14 9.20 -11.18
N SER A 67 -31.42 10.23 -11.63
CA SER A 67 -30.21 10.75 -10.98
C SER A 67 -30.49 11.26 -9.56
N VAL A 68 -31.58 12.02 -9.36
CA VAL A 68 -32.01 12.49 -8.03
C VAL A 68 -32.36 11.32 -7.11
N THR A 69 -33.02 10.30 -7.63
CA THR A 69 -33.35 9.09 -6.86
C THR A 69 -32.09 8.34 -6.44
N LYS A 70 -31.10 8.23 -7.33
CA LYS A 70 -29.78 7.65 -7.03
C LYS A 70 -29.05 8.44 -5.94
N LEU A 71 -28.96 9.76 -6.07
CA LEU A 71 -28.30 10.63 -5.07
C LEU A 71 -28.97 10.55 -3.69
N LYS A 72 -30.31 10.44 -3.62
CA LYS A 72 -31.01 10.22 -2.34
C LYS A 72 -30.59 8.91 -1.68
N ARG A 73 -30.50 7.81 -2.44
CA ARG A 73 -30.02 6.51 -1.93
C ARG A 73 -28.58 6.58 -1.45
N GLU A 74 -27.71 7.31 -2.16
CA GLU A 74 -26.31 7.51 -1.77
C GLU A 74 -26.21 8.33 -0.48
N ARG A 75 -26.94 9.44 -0.36
CA ARG A 75 -27.00 10.25 0.87
C ARG A 75 -27.45 9.42 2.07
N ASP A 76 -28.50 8.62 1.90
CA ASP A 76 -29.03 7.79 3.00
C ASP A 76 -28.02 6.69 3.39
N SER A 77 -27.26 6.17 2.42
CA SER A 77 -26.16 5.23 2.67
C SER A 77 -25.01 5.89 3.44
N ILE A 78 -24.61 7.12 3.07
CA ILE A 78 -23.61 7.90 3.80
C ILE A 78 -24.07 8.19 5.23
N SER A 79 -25.33 8.59 5.42
CA SER A 79 -25.90 8.84 6.75
C SER A 79 -25.88 7.57 7.62
N LYS A 80 -26.16 6.40 7.04
CA LYS A 80 -26.06 5.11 7.73
C LYS A 80 -24.61 4.78 8.11
N LEU A 81 -23.66 4.98 7.20
CA LEU A 81 -22.22 4.78 7.48
C LEU A 81 -21.73 5.72 8.58
N TYR A 82 -22.16 6.98 8.60
CA TYR A 82 -21.82 7.93 9.64
C TYR A 82 -22.36 7.51 11.02
N LYS A 83 -23.59 7.00 11.09
CA LYS A 83 -24.16 6.44 12.33
C LYS A 83 -23.39 5.20 12.81
N ILE A 84 -22.97 4.33 11.88
CA ILE A 84 -22.12 3.18 12.19
C ILE A 84 -20.77 3.63 12.75
N ALA A 85 -20.11 4.60 12.11
CA ALA A 85 -18.84 5.17 12.58
C ALA A 85 -18.95 5.75 14.00
N ARG A 86 -20.00 6.51 14.30
CA ARG A 86 -20.27 7.03 15.65
C ARG A 86 -20.54 5.92 16.67
N GLY A 87 -21.19 4.83 16.27
CA GLY A 87 -21.39 3.66 17.11
C GLY A 87 -20.08 2.92 17.41
N ILE A 88 -19.18 2.84 16.43
CA ILE A 88 -17.83 2.29 16.61
C ILE A 88 -17.06 3.14 17.63
N ASP A 89 -17.09 4.47 17.50
CA ASP A 89 -16.37 5.41 18.37
C ASP A 89 -16.80 5.33 19.86
N ALA A 90 -18.11 5.19 20.10
CA ALA A 90 -18.66 4.97 21.44
C ALA A 90 -18.29 3.59 22.02
N THR A 91 -18.11 2.58 21.16
CA THR A 91 -17.67 1.23 21.57
C THR A 91 -16.17 1.22 21.91
N VAL A 92 -15.36 1.98 21.17
CA VAL A 92 -13.92 2.17 21.42
C VAL A 92 -13.67 2.79 22.81
N SER A 93 -14.52 3.72 23.24
CA SER A 93 -14.39 4.35 24.57
C SER A 93 -14.65 3.38 25.73
N ASN A 94 -15.51 2.37 25.56
CA ASN A 94 -15.77 1.33 26.58
C ASN A 94 -14.74 0.19 26.56
N MET A 95 -14.11 -0.08 25.41
CA MET A 95 -13.03 -1.07 25.28
C MET A 95 -11.70 -0.65 25.93
N ASN A 96 -11.53 0.63 26.29
CA ASN A 96 -10.38 1.13 27.06
C ASN A 96 -10.23 0.50 28.46
N SER A 97 -11.26 -0.21 28.95
CA SER A 97 -11.19 -0.94 30.23
C SER A 97 -10.66 -2.39 30.12
N GLU A 98 -10.67 -3.01 28.92
CA GLU A 98 -10.05 -4.33 28.65
C GLU A 98 -8.59 -4.24 28.19
N TYR A 99 -8.11 -3.02 27.96
CA TYR A 99 -6.77 -2.64 27.50
C TYR A 99 -5.63 -3.01 28.48
N ALA A 100 -5.83 -3.96 29.41
CA ALA A 100 -4.93 -4.32 30.50
C ALA A 100 -4.35 -5.75 30.43
N LYS A 101 -4.70 -6.55 29.41
CA LYS A 101 -4.04 -7.86 29.15
C LYS A 101 -2.81 -7.73 28.23
N VAL A 102 -2.12 -6.59 28.30
CA VAL A 102 -1.44 -6.00 27.12
C VAL A 102 -0.36 -6.88 26.51
N LEU A 103 0.49 -7.53 27.30
CA LEU A 103 1.48 -8.47 26.79
C LEU A 103 1.86 -9.45 27.90
N ASN A 104 1.79 -10.76 27.63
CA ASN A 104 2.30 -11.78 28.56
C ASN A 104 3.56 -12.41 27.97
N TYR A 105 4.67 -11.66 28.04
CA TYR A 105 6.00 -12.15 27.69
C TYR A 105 6.79 -12.53 28.95
N LYS A 106 7.70 -13.49 28.81
CA LYS A 106 8.59 -13.94 29.90
C LYS A 106 10.06 -13.64 29.57
N ILE A 107 10.75 -13.14 30.60
CA ILE A 107 12.16 -12.79 30.78
C ILE A 107 12.54 -11.34 30.46
N THR A 108 12.51 -10.52 31.51
CA THR A 108 13.13 -9.20 31.65
C THR A 108 14.43 -9.31 32.47
N SER A 109 15.51 -8.73 31.97
CA SER A 109 16.82 -8.57 32.62
C SER A 109 16.91 -7.23 33.37
N ASP A 110 17.76 -7.16 34.41
CA ASP A 110 18.11 -5.91 35.11
C ASP A 110 19.35 -5.26 34.47
N ASP A 111 19.27 -4.97 33.17
CA ASP A 111 20.33 -4.30 32.42
C ASP A 111 19.90 -2.93 31.91
N LYS A 112 20.86 -2.16 31.37
CA LYS A 112 20.64 -0.80 30.84
C LYS A 112 19.86 -0.78 29.51
N TYR A 113 19.42 -1.92 29.01
CA TYR A 113 18.76 -2.09 27.71
C TYR A 113 17.24 -2.02 27.86
N TRP A 114 16.50 -2.12 26.75
CA TRP A 114 15.05 -2.19 26.81
C TRP A 114 14.59 -3.48 27.51
N LYS A 115 13.45 -3.39 28.22
CA LYS A 115 12.86 -4.54 28.91
C LYS A 115 12.37 -5.53 27.87
N ARG A 116 13.09 -6.62 27.68
CA ARG A 116 12.79 -7.64 26.67
C ARG A 116 12.02 -8.82 27.24
N GLY A 117 11.58 -9.72 26.38
CA GLY A 117 11.10 -11.05 26.74
C GLY A 117 10.42 -11.80 25.59
N ALA A 118 10.33 -13.11 25.75
CA ALA A 118 9.73 -13.98 24.75
C ALA A 118 8.20 -13.90 24.82
N TYR A 119 7.59 -13.49 23.70
CA TYR A 119 6.14 -13.49 23.54
C TYR A 119 5.65 -14.86 23.06
N TYR A 120 6.33 -15.43 22.06
CA TYR A 120 6.01 -16.71 21.46
C TYR A 120 7.27 -17.49 21.08
N THR A 121 7.21 -18.81 21.23
CA THR A 121 8.27 -19.75 20.81
C THR A 121 7.62 -20.76 19.89
N SER A 122 8.23 -21.05 18.74
CA SER A 122 7.66 -22.07 17.85
C SER A 122 7.59 -23.44 18.53
N GLU A 123 6.42 -24.09 18.42
CA GLU A 123 6.22 -25.48 18.83
C GLU A 123 6.76 -26.48 17.79
N LYS A 124 7.06 -26.01 16.57
CA LYS A 124 7.55 -26.85 15.47
C LYS A 124 9.07 -26.99 15.59
N LYS A 125 9.53 -28.22 15.82
CA LYS A 125 10.96 -28.53 15.93
C LYS A 125 11.70 -28.14 14.65
N GLY A 126 12.70 -27.27 14.77
CA GLY A 126 13.53 -26.81 13.65
C GLY A 126 12.89 -25.70 12.80
N GLU A 127 11.76 -25.14 13.20
CA GLU A 127 11.22 -23.94 12.55
C GLU A 127 11.99 -22.70 13.00
N TYR A 128 12.40 -21.87 12.02
CA TYR A 128 12.98 -20.55 12.21
C TYR A 128 11.96 -19.49 11.79
N LEU A 129 11.86 -18.41 12.56
CA LEU A 129 10.91 -17.33 12.32
C LEU A 129 11.61 -16.18 11.62
N TYR A 130 10.86 -15.44 10.80
CA TYR A 130 11.35 -14.29 10.04
C TYR A 130 10.24 -13.24 9.88
N ASN A 131 10.65 -11.99 9.65
CA ASN A 131 9.79 -10.89 9.18
C ASN A 131 8.61 -10.60 10.10
N VAL A 132 8.85 -10.56 11.41
CA VAL A 132 7.76 -10.27 12.33
C VAL A 132 7.18 -8.88 12.02
N ARG A 133 5.86 -8.83 11.91
CA ARG A 133 5.04 -7.61 11.78
C ARG A 133 3.94 -7.68 12.81
N THR A 134 3.44 -6.53 13.23
CA THR A 134 2.36 -6.46 14.21
C THR A 134 1.19 -5.63 13.69
N SER A 135 0.00 -5.95 14.18
CA SER A 135 -1.19 -5.14 13.98
C SER A 135 -2.05 -5.17 15.23
N ILE A 136 -2.75 -4.07 15.49
CA ILE A 136 -3.77 -4.00 16.54
C ILE A 136 -5.10 -3.82 15.83
N ILE A 137 -5.93 -4.86 15.83
CA ILE A 137 -7.26 -4.85 15.20
C ILE A 137 -8.30 -5.19 16.22
N ASN A 138 -9.33 -4.34 16.34
CA ASN A 138 -10.37 -4.47 17.35
C ASN A 138 -9.77 -4.64 18.76
N ASN A 139 -8.69 -3.90 19.05
CA ASN A 139 -7.92 -3.95 20.30
C ASN A 139 -7.22 -5.27 20.59
N HIS A 140 -7.13 -6.17 19.62
CA HIS A 140 -6.37 -7.41 19.74
C HIS A 140 -5.03 -7.27 19.02
N LEU A 141 -3.94 -7.43 19.76
CA LEU A 141 -2.61 -7.53 19.19
C LEU A 141 -2.48 -8.83 18.42
N ARG A 142 -1.94 -8.74 17.21
CA ARG A 142 -1.65 -9.88 16.35
C ARG A 142 -0.25 -9.75 15.77
N PHE A 143 0.43 -10.89 15.63
CA PHE A 143 1.71 -10.99 14.96
C PHE A 143 1.55 -11.71 13.63
N TYR A 144 2.31 -11.28 12.63
CA TYR A 144 2.44 -11.93 11.33
C TYR A 144 3.90 -12.18 11.09
N PHE A 145 4.24 -13.38 10.65
CA PHE A 145 5.63 -13.76 10.44
C PHE A 145 5.68 -14.97 9.51
N MET A 146 6.85 -15.20 8.95
CA MET A 146 7.13 -16.39 8.16
C MET A 146 7.86 -17.41 9.04
N GLY A 147 7.39 -18.64 9.08
CA GLY A 147 8.15 -19.76 9.64
C GLY A 147 8.70 -20.65 8.53
N VAL A 148 9.96 -21.03 8.67
CA VAL A 148 10.69 -21.84 7.69
C VAL A 148 11.40 -22.99 8.38
N GLN A 149 11.27 -24.20 7.83
CA GLN A 149 11.86 -25.39 8.40
C GLN A 149 13.36 -25.48 8.09
N GLN A 150 14.18 -25.73 9.11
CA GLN A 150 15.59 -26.08 9.00
C GLN A 150 15.88 -27.48 9.56
N PRO A 151 16.84 -28.23 8.96
CA PRO A 151 17.49 -27.92 7.68
C PRO A 151 16.46 -27.89 6.54
N PHE A 152 16.72 -27.09 5.51
CA PHE A 152 15.76 -26.92 4.42
C PHE A 152 15.57 -28.22 3.66
N ASP A 153 14.33 -28.54 3.28
CA ASP A 153 14.10 -29.53 2.23
C ASP A 153 14.50 -28.88 0.89
N ILE A 154 15.74 -29.11 0.48
CA ILE A 154 16.31 -28.56 -0.75
C ILE A 154 15.49 -28.93 -2.01
N LYS A 155 14.66 -29.98 -1.95
CA LYS A 155 13.80 -30.37 -3.07
C LYS A 155 12.51 -29.55 -3.14
N ASN A 156 12.02 -29.08 -2.00
CA ASN A 156 10.77 -28.34 -1.89
C ASN A 156 10.79 -27.46 -0.63
N PRO A 157 11.62 -26.40 -0.61
CA PRO A 157 11.69 -25.54 0.55
C PRO A 157 10.40 -24.74 0.63
N VAL A 158 9.73 -24.78 1.79
CA VAL A 158 8.43 -24.12 1.99
C VAL A 158 8.51 -23.16 3.17
N GLY A 159 8.09 -21.92 2.95
CA GLY A 159 7.82 -20.94 4.00
C GLY A 159 6.33 -20.92 4.31
N THR A 160 5.96 -20.82 5.59
CA THR A 160 4.57 -20.69 6.02
C THR A 160 4.35 -19.30 6.61
N ILE A 161 3.35 -18.58 6.11
CA ILE A 161 2.94 -17.31 6.72
C ILE A 161 1.91 -17.61 7.80
N TYR A 162 2.17 -17.11 9.01
CA TYR A 162 1.27 -17.25 10.15
C TYR A 162 0.64 -15.93 10.56
N GLU A 163 -0.55 -16.05 11.13
CA GLU A 163 -1.10 -15.12 12.10
C GLU A 163 -0.99 -15.76 13.49
N LEU A 164 -0.47 -15.03 14.47
CA LEU A 164 -0.53 -15.39 15.89
C LEU A 164 -1.42 -14.39 16.61
N ASP A 165 -2.48 -14.91 17.22
CA ASP A 165 -3.40 -14.10 18.02
C ASP A 165 -2.89 -13.87 19.46
N GLU A 166 -3.58 -13.00 20.19
CA GLU A 166 -3.26 -12.66 21.59
C GLU A 166 -3.30 -13.86 22.56
N ASN A 167 -4.03 -14.92 22.20
CA ASN A 167 -4.11 -16.16 22.98
C ASN A 167 -3.00 -17.14 22.58
N LYS A 168 -2.04 -16.68 21.79
CA LYS A 168 -0.91 -17.44 21.26
C LYS A 168 -1.35 -18.60 20.37
N LYS A 169 -2.52 -18.49 19.73
CA LYS A 169 -2.98 -19.48 18.75
C LYS A 169 -2.49 -19.10 17.37
N LEU A 170 -1.85 -20.06 16.71
CA LEU A 170 -1.44 -19.93 15.32
C LEU A 170 -2.57 -20.22 14.36
N HIS A 171 -2.62 -19.41 13.31
CA HIS A 171 -3.39 -19.65 12.11
C HIS A 171 -2.46 -19.58 10.90
N VAL A 172 -2.50 -20.61 10.05
CA VAL A 172 -1.78 -20.61 8.77
C VAL A 172 -2.55 -19.74 7.79
N ILE A 173 -1.93 -18.66 7.34
CA ILE A 173 -2.47 -17.77 6.30
C ILE A 173 -2.21 -18.37 4.92
N ASP A 174 -0.96 -18.75 4.65
CA ASP A 174 -0.53 -19.24 3.34
C ASP A 174 0.78 -20.04 3.45
N THR A 175 1.11 -20.72 2.37
CA THR A 175 2.39 -21.38 2.14
C THR A 175 3.03 -20.88 0.84
N ILE A 176 4.33 -20.62 0.89
CA ILE A 176 5.14 -20.13 -0.22
C ILE A 176 6.18 -21.19 -0.55
N ASN A 177 6.26 -21.56 -1.83
CA ASN A 177 7.40 -22.33 -2.33
C ASN A 177 8.59 -21.38 -2.43
N LEU A 178 9.68 -21.72 -1.73
CA LEU A 178 10.90 -20.94 -1.65
C LEU A 178 11.91 -21.30 -2.76
N LEU A 179 11.52 -22.17 -3.68
CA LEU A 179 12.30 -22.50 -4.88
C LEU A 179 11.54 -22.02 -6.12
N PRO A 180 11.88 -20.84 -6.68
CA PRO A 180 11.23 -20.33 -7.87
C PRO A 180 11.60 -21.18 -9.09
N LYS A 181 10.80 -21.08 -10.15
CA LYS A 181 11.19 -21.67 -11.43
C LYS A 181 12.36 -20.87 -11.99
N ILE A 182 13.41 -21.58 -12.40
CA ILE A 182 14.54 -21.02 -13.13
C ILE A 182 14.28 -21.29 -14.62
N ASN A 183 14.15 -20.24 -15.43
CA ASN A 183 13.82 -20.39 -16.85
C ASN A 183 14.98 -21.03 -17.62
N SER A 184 14.93 -22.32 -17.97
CA SER A 184 16.09 -23.21 -18.21
C SER A 184 17.12 -22.89 -19.32
N ASP A 185 16.97 -21.81 -20.09
CA ASP A 185 17.72 -21.62 -21.36
C ASP A 185 19.12 -20.98 -21.25
N SER A 186 19.77 -21.03 -20.09
CA SER A 186 21.14 -20.52 -19.92
C SER A 186 21.94 -21.45 -19.03
N GLU A 187 23.13 -21.81 -19.50
CA GLU A 187 24.14 -22.61 -18.82
C GLU A 187 24.77 -21.93 -17.59
N TYR A 188 24.27 -20.76 -17.19
CA TYR A 188 24.60 -20.11 -15.93
C TYR A 188 23.94 -20.85 -14.76
N GLN A 189 24.32 -22.12 -14.57
CA GLN A 189 24.31 -22.71 -13.23
C GLN A 189 25.38 -21.97 -12.44
N LEU A 190 24.95 -20.94 -11.72
CA LEU A 190 25.77 -20.27 -10.71
C LEU A 190 26.41 -21.36 -9.85
N SER A 191 27.73 -21.26 -9.68
CA SER A 191 28.58 -22.13 -8.85
C SER A 191 28.22 -22.11 -7.36
N LEU A 192 27.09 -21.52 -6.99
CA LEU A 192 26.54 -21.50 -5.65
C LEU A 192 25.87 -22.83 -5.39
N ASP A 193 26.14 -23.40 -4.23
CA ASP A 193 25.39 -24.53 -3.76
C ASP A 193 23.92 -24.12 -3.52
N LYS A 194 23.03 -25.11 -3.50
CA LYS A 194 21.58 -24.88 -3.39
C LYS A 194 21.18 -24.21 -2.08
N GLU A 195 22.00 -24.32 -1.03
CA GLU A 195 21.74 -23.70 0.26
C GLU A 195 21.99 -22.20 0.19
N THR A 196 23.11 -21.78 -0.42
CA THR A 196 23.38 -20.35 -0.66
C THR A 196 22.29 -19.71 -1.52
N HIS A 197 21.87 -20.38 -2.60
CA HIS A 197 20.77 -19.86 -3.44
C HIS A 197 19.45 -19.72 -2.66
N LEU A 198 19.15 -20.68 -1.79
CA LEU A 198 17.95 -20.63 -0.95
C LEU A 198 18.06 -19.52 0.10
N GLN A 199 19.24 -19.26 0.66
CA GLN A 199 19.46 -18.14 1.59
C GLN A 199 19.28 -16.79 0.89
N GLU A 200 19.85 -16.60 -0.31
CA GLU A 200 19.64 -15.39 -1.12
C GLU A 200 18.15 -15.21 -1.47
N PHE A 201 17.46 -16.27 -1.86
CA PHE A 201 16.03 -16.21 -2.14
C PHE A 201 15.21 -15.88 -0.89
N MET A 202 15.58 -16.46 0.26
CA MET A 202 14.96 -16.15 1.54
C MET A 202 15.13 -14.68 1.89
N LEU A 203 16.29 -14.07 1.62
CA LEU A 203 16.49 -12.63 1.79
C LEU A 203 15.54 -11.80 0.93
N LEU A 204 15.28 -12.21 -0.31
CA LEU A 204 14.25 -11.56 -1.14
C LEU A 204 12.85 -11.69 -0.53
N GLN A 205 12.57 -12.76 0.20
CA GLN A 205 11.30 -12.96 0.90
C GLN A 205 11.28 -12.31 2.30
N MET A 206 12.39 -11.76 2.80
CA MET A 206 12.54 -11.28 4.19
C MET A 206 11.88 -9.91 4.47
N ASP A 207 11.47 -9.15 3.46
CA ASP A 207 10.66 -7.94 3.65
C ASP A 207 9.28 -8.00 3.00
N ASN A 208 8.84 -9.23 2.75
CA ASN A 208 7.60 -9.54 2.05
C ASN A 208 6.32 -9.17 2.84
N LEU A 209 6.36 -9.10 4.16
CA LEU A 209 5.15 -8.88 4.96
C LEU A 209 4.88 -7.39 5.21
N ILE A 210 3.72 -6.90 4.76
CA ILE A 210 3.29 -5.52 4.95
C ILE A 210 1.91 -5.50 5.61
N VAL A 211 1.81 -4.92 6.80
CA VAL A 211 0.54 -4.70 7.48
C VAL A 211 0.09 -3.26 7.20
N LYS A 212 -1.11 -3.09 6.62
CA LYS A 212 -1.68 -1.78 6.33
C LYS A 212 -3.20 -1.84 6.21
N ASP A 213 -3.90 -0.86 6.77
CA ASP A 213 -5.36 -0.68 6.64
C ASP A 213 -6.17 -1.96 6.96
N GLY A 214 -5.76 -2.68 8.02
CA GLY A 214 -6.40 -3.92 8.46
C GLY A 214 -6.16 -5.13 7.56
N ARG A 215 -5.16 -5.07 6.68
CA ARG A 215 -4.78 -6.15 5.76
C ARG A 215 -3.30 -6.48 5.89
N LEU A 216 -2.98 -7.75 5.67
CA LEU A 216 -1.63 -8.22 5.42
C LEU A 216 -1.46 -8.34 3.92
N TYR A 217 -0.45 -7.70 3.38
CA TYR A 217 -0.02 -7.83 1.99
C TYR A 217 1.30 -8.56 1.95
N TYR A 218 1.46 -9.38 0.93
CA TYR A 218 2.68 -10.11 0.64
C TYR A 218 2.67 -10.50 -0.84
N TYR A 219 3.75 -11.08 -1.32
CA TYR A 219 3.94 -11.54 -2.66
C TYR A 219 4.61 -12.92 -2.69
N LYS A 220 4.51 -13.61 -3.82
CA LYS A 220 5.22 -14.85 -4.10
C LYS A 220 6.11 -14.60 -5.31
N ILE A 221 7.36 -15.04 -5.25
CA ILE A 221 8.24 -15.00 -6.42
C ILE A 221 8.05 -16.33 -7.14
N ASN A 222 7.56 -16.27 -8.38
CA ASN A 222 7.28 -17.47 -9.16
C ASN A 222 8.44 -17.84 -10.09
N GLU A 223 9.13 -16.83 -10.61
CA GLU A 223 10.18 -16.97 -11.60
C GLU A 223 11.30 -15.97 -11.31
N LEU A 224 12.54 -16.44 -11.47
CA LEU A 224 13.73 -15.60 -11.55
C LEU A 224 14.15 -15.53 -13.01
N ASP A 225 14.33 -14.30 -13.52
CA ASP A 225 15.03 -14.07 -14.80
C ASP A 225 16.54 -14.41 -14.59
N LYS A 226 17.42 -14.25 -15.57
CA LYS A 226 18.69 -15.01 -15.59
C LYS A 226 20.02 -14.26 -15.55
N THR A 227 20.03 -12.96 -15.24
CA THR A 227 21.29 -12.20 -15.09
C THR A 227 21.50 -11.72 -13.65
N TYR A 228 22.30 -12.46 -12.88
CA TYR A 228 22.52 -12.48 -11.42
C TYR A 228 22.61 -11.14 -10.64
N PHE A 229 22.81 -9.98 -11.29
CA PHE A 229 23.05 -8.70 -10.59
C PHE A 229 21.95 -7.63 -10.75
N TYR A 230 20.95 -7.81 -11.63
CA TYR A 230 20.04 -6.69 -12.01
C TYR A 230 18.57 -7.10 -12.22
N GLN A 231 18.07 -8.10 -11.51
CA GLN A 231 16.78 -8.68 -11.85
C GLN A 231 15.60 -8.13 -11.06
N LYS A 232 14.47 -8.07 -11.75
CA LYS A 232 13.15 -7.85 -11.18
C LYS A 232 12.42 -9.20 -11.14
N PRO A 233 12.38 -9.91 -10.00
CA PRO A 233 11.67 -11.18 -9.90
C PRO A 233 10.20 -11.01 -10.30
N GLU A 234 9.61 -12.02 -10.94
CA GLU A 234 8.17 -12.00 -11.20
C GLU A 234 7.43 -12.24 -9.89
N LYS A 235 6.74 -11.20 -9.42
CA LYS A 235 6.00 -11.21 -8.16
C LYS A 235 4.50 -11.33 -8.40
N GLU A 236 3.88 -12.30 -7.75
CA GLU A 236 2.43 -12.35 -7.59
C GLU A 236 2.02 -11.79 -6.25
N PHE A 237 1.11 -10.81 -6.23
CA PHE A 237 0.69 -10.14 -5.01
C PHE A 237 -0.56 -10.77 -4.41
N TYR A 238 -0.59 -10.81 -3.09
CA TYR A 238 -1.66 -11.37 -2.29
C TYR A 238 -2.04 -10.40 -1.18
N GLU A 239 -3.32 -10.39 -0.83
CA GLU A 239 -3.83 -9.75 0.37
C GLU A 239 -4.55 -10.78 1.26
N TYR A 240 -4.42 -10.59 2.56
CA TYR A 240 -5.15 -11.33 3.57
C TYR A 240 -5.87 -10.35 4.49
N LEU A 241 -7.17 -10.54 4.67
CA LEU A 241 -7.97 -9.71 5.57
C LEU A 241 -7.75 -10.22 7.00
N ILE A 242 -7.07 -9.40 7.80
CA ILE A 242 -6.58 -9.80 9.12
C ILE A 242 -7.71 -10.30 10.03
N GLY A 243 -7.44 -11.39 10.77
CA GLY A 243 -8.34 -11.90 11.80
C GLY A 243 -9.59 -12.61 11.27
N THR A 244 -9.80 -12.63 9.95
CA THR A 244 -10.97 -13.27 9.35
C THR A 244 -10.76 -14.76 9.08
N LYS A 245 -9.51 -15.22 9.05
CA LYS A 245 -9.12 -16.60 8.73
C LYS A 245 -9.61 -17.06 7.36
N THR A 246 -9.95 -16.13 6.47
CA THR A 246 -10.29 -16.44 5.08
C THR A 246 -9.03 -16.63 4.26
N ALA A 247 -9.08 -17.47 3.24
CA ALA A 247 -7.97 -17.64 2.32
C ALA A 247 -7.52 -16.29 1.71
N PRO A 248 -6.21 -16.06 1.53
CA PRO A 248 -5.69 -14.88 0.86
C PRO A 248 -6.21 -14.76 -0.58
N ARG A 249 -6.32 -13.51 -1.05
CA ARG A 249 -6.78 -13.18 -2.40
C ARG A 249 -5.62 -12.64 -3.22
N LYS A 250 -5.39 -13.19 -4.42
CA LYS A 250 -4.46 -12.63 -5.40
C LYS A 250 -4.95 -11.25 -5.88
N ILE A 251 -4.04 -10.29 -5.99
CA ILE A 251 -4.32 -8.92 -6.43
C ILE A 251 -3.38 -8.51 -7.56
N ASN A 252 -3.83 -7.56 -8.38
CA ASN A 252 -3.09 -7.11 -9.57
C ASN A 252 -2.12 -5.95 -9.30
N THR A 253 -2.04 -5.46 -8.06
CA THR A 253 -1.28 -4.26 -7.72
C THR A 253 -0.20 -4.58 -6.70
N THR A 254 0.95 -3.94 -6.87
CA THR A 254 1.98 -3.80 -5.84
C THR A 254 1.43 -2.88 -4.76
N VAL A 255 0.99 -3.47 -3.64
CA VAL A 255 0.68 -2.71 -2.42
C VAL A 255 1.96 -2.25 -1.71
N PHE A 256 3.14 -2.52 -2.30
CA PHE A 256 4.44 -2.06 -1.81
C PHE A 256 4.32 -0.64 -1.30
N SER A 257 4.50 -0.58 0.00
CA SER A 257 4.01 0.46 0.86
C SER A 257 4.76 1.74 0.56
N ASN A 258 4.21 2.87 0.98
CA ASN A 258 4.94 4.13 1.02
C ASN A 258 6.09 4.09 2.07
N THR A 259 6.61 2.92 2.43
CA THR A 259 7.41 2.67 3.64
C THR A 259 8.56 1.70 3.38
N ILE A 260 8.41 0.71 2.49
CA ILE A 260 9.52 -0.16 2.05
C ILE A 260 9.46 -0.35 0.54
N VAL A 261 10.59 -0.10 -0.12
CA VAL A 261 10.76 -0.26 -1.56
C VAL A 261 11.96 -1.15 -1.82
N GLU A 262 11.72 -2.28 -2.48
CA GLU A 262 12.79 -3.18 -2.92
C GLU A 262 13.21 -2.79 -4.33
N SER A 263 14.50 -2.55 -4.53
CA SER A 263 15.13 -2.49 -5.85
C SER A 263 16.02 -3.71 -6.06
N SER A 264 16.60 -3.85 -7.26
CA SER A 264 17.49 -4.97 -7.58
C SER A 264 18.77 -5.01 -6.73
N LEU A 265 19.15 -3.90 -6.08
CA LEU A 265 20.41 -3.77 -5.35
C LEU A 265 20.24 -3.25 -3.92
N SER A 266 19.17 -2.52 -3.63
CA SER A 266 18.97 -1.85 -2.35
C SER A 266 17.56 -2.07 -1.80
N ILE A 267 17.48 -2.16 -0.48
CA ILE A 267 16.23 -2.04 0.26
C ILE A 267 16.13 -0.60 0.73
N TYR A 268 15.02 0.07 0.36
CA TYR A 268 14.74 1.41 0.82
C TYR A 268 13.67 1.38 1.90
N ALA A 269 13.92 2.03 3.04
CA ALA A 269 12.90 2.27 4.06
C ALA A 269 12.54 3.75 4.12
N ILE A 270 11.30 4.07 3.78
CA ILE A 270 10.76 5.43 3.74
C ILE A 270 10.09 5.73 5.08
N SER A 271 10.38 6.92 5.64
CA SER A 271 9.76 7.36 6.88
C SER A 271 8.24 7.55 6.71
N PRO A 272 7.41 7.35 7.75
CA PRO A 272 5.95 7.46 7.63
C PRO A 272 5.44 8.82 7.16
N ASP A 273 6.15 9.89 7.51
CA ASP A 273 5.89 11.26 7.07
C ASP A 273 6.41 11.56 5.65
N LYS A 274 7.12 10.59 5.04
CA LYS A 274 7.69 10.65 3.70
C LYS A 274 8.72 11.78 3.53
N THR A 275 9.44 12.12 4.59
CA THR A 275 10.50 13.13 4.55
C THR A 275 11.90 12.53 4.46
N LYS A 276 12.05 11.22 4.69
CA LYS A 276 13.34 10.53 4.67
C LYS A 276 13.24 9.18 4.00
N VAL A 277 14.34 8.76 3.43
CA VAL A 277 14.55 7.38 2.95
C VAL A 277 15.91 6.90 3.41
N VAL A 278 15.94 5.69 3.93
CA VAL A 278 17.17 4.95 4.19
C VAL A 278 17.41 4.05 2.99
N ASP A 279 18.59 4.13 2.42
CA ASP A 279 19.13 3.20 1.43
C ASP A 279 20.06 2.23 2.15
N TYR A 280 19.79 0.96 1.97
CA TYR A 280 20.63 -0.12 2.46
C TYR A 280 21.31 -0.81 1.28
N TRP A 281 22.64 -0.70 1.23
CA TRP A 281 23.48 -1.35 0.24
C TRP A 281 24.69 -2.01 0.92
N GLY A 282 24.68 -3.34 1.01
CA GLY A 282 25.77 -4.13 1.61
C GLY A 282 25.99 -3.81 3.08
N GLU A 283 27.04 -3.04 3.38
CA GLU A 283 27.57 -2.82 4.73
C GLU A 283 27.29 -1.39 5.22
N GLU A 284 26.60 -0.56 4.42
CA GLU A 284 26.32 0.83 4.76
C GLU A 284 24.81 1.14 4.80
N LEU A 285 24.42 1.94 5.79
CA LEU A 285 23.13 2.64 5.81
C LEU A 285 23.35 4.08 5.35
N ASN A 286 22.72 4.44 4.24
CA ASN A 286 22.75 5.80 3.71
C ASN A 286 21.40 6.48 3.92
N PHE A 287 21.42 7.73 4.36
CA PHE A 287 20.23 8.47 4.75
C PHE A 287 20.02 9.65 3.80
N PHE A 288 18.83 9.79 3.23
CA PHE A 288 18.49 10.86 2.29
C PHE A 288 17.20 11.58 2.69
N ASN A 289 17.14 12.88 2.43
CA ASN A 289 15.91 13.65 2.55
C ASN A 289 15.05 13.47 1.29
N ILE A 290 13.74 13.41 1.51
CA ILE A 290 12.72 13.51 0.48
C ILE A 290 12.13 14.91 0.58
N SER A 291 12.38 15.75 -0.43
CA SER A 291 11.95 17.14 -0.45
C SER A 291 10.62 17.31 -1.21
N ASP A 292 10.40 16.48 -2.22
CA ASP A 292 9.15 16.42 -2.97
C ASP A 292 8.75 14.96 -3.23
N TRP A 293 7.87 14.43 -2.38
CA TRP A 293 7.39 13.05 -2.49
C TRP A 293 6.90 12.71 -3.90
N LYS A 294 6.27 13.63 -4.63
CA LYS A 294 5.71 13.33 -5.95
C LYS A 294 6.81 12.98 -6.96
N ASN A 295 7.95 13.67 -6.92
CA ASN A 295 9.05 13.46 -7.84
C ASN A 295 10.01 12.41 -7.28
N ASP A 296 10.41 12.55 -6.02
CA ASP A 296 11.43 11.72 -5.38
C ASP A 296 10.97 10.26 -5.26
N SER A 297 9.67 10.03 -5.05
CA SER A 297 9.14 8.66 -5.01
C SER A 297 9.34 7.92 -6.33
N GLN A 298 9.28 8.60 -7.49
CA GLN A 298 9.55 7.95 -8.77
C GLN A 298 11.00 7.46 -8.84
N ILE A 299 11.94 8.23 -8.29
CA ILE A 299 13.36 7.87 -8.24
C ILE A 299 13.54 6.66 -7.32
N ILE A 300 12.98 6.72 -6.10
CA ILE A 300 13.05 5.64 -5.11
C ILE A 300 12.43 4.35 -5.68
N PHE A 301 11.21 4.42 -6.22
CA PHE A 301 10.50 3.27 -6.79
C PHE A 301 11.11 2.74 -8.09
N SER A 302 11.94 3.54 -8.78
CA SER A 302 12.68 3.08 -9.96
C SER A 302 13.96 2.32 -9.62
N GLY A 303 14.40 2.33 -8.35
CA GLY A 303 15.71 1.81 -7.96
C GLY A 303 16.87 2.67 -8.48
N GLY A 304 16.62 3.96 -8.70
CA GLY A 304 17.65 4.89 -9.13
C GLY A 304 18.68 5.12 -8.02
N ASN A 305 19.89 5.51 -8.40
CA ASN A 305 20.93 5.90 -7.43
C ASN A 305 20.49 7.15 -6.66
N LEU A 306 20.16 6.98 -5.37
CA LEU A 306 19.64 8.06 -4.53
C LEU A 306 20.69 9.14 -4.27
N SER A 307 21.97 8.78 -4.16
CA SER A 307 23.06 9.73 -3.86
C SER A 307 23.24 10.83 -4.92
N ASN A 308 22.86 10.56 -6.16
CA ASN A 308 22.94 11.54 -7.24
C ASN A 308 21.69 12.43 -7.33
N ASN A 309 20.59 12.05 -6.68
CA ASN A 309 19.28 12.63 -6.91
C ASN A 309 18.63 13.24 -5.66
N LEU A 310 18.98 12.75 -4.48
CA LEU A 310 18.44 13.19 -3.20
C LEU A 310 19.56 13.78 -2.34
N SER A 311 19.21 14.75 -1.49
CA SER A 311 20.17 15.33 -0.56
C SER A 311 20.43 14.36 0.59
N LYS A 312 21.70 14.05 0.83
CA LYS A 312 22.11 13.22 1.97
C LYS A 312 21.75 13.93 3.29
N ILE A 313 21.26 13.18 4.26
CA ILE A 313 21.08 13.65 5.63
C ILE A 313 22.47 13.76 6.27
N ASP A 314 22.73 14.88 6.93
CA ASP A 314 23.95 15.09 7.72
C ASP A 314 23.88 14.26 9.01
N PHE A 315 24.13 12.96 8.87
CA PHE A 315 24.19 12.00 9.96
C PHE A 315 25.31 11.00 9.66
N ASP A 316 26.36 11.04 10.48
CA ASP A 316 27.52 10.19 10.32
C ASP A 316 27.47 9.00 11.28
N LEU A 317 26.99 7.86 10.77
CA LEU A 317 26.88 6.63 11.53
C LEU A 317 28.26 6.16 12.05
N LYS A 318 29.36 6.49 11.34
CA LYS A 318 30.73 6.06 11.69
C LYS A 318 31.19 6.61 13.05
N GLN A 319 30.59 7.69 13.55
CA GLN A 319 30.90 8.25 14.86
C GLN A 319 30.43 7.37 16.03
N PHE A 320 29.52 6.43 15.78
CA PHE A 320 28.89 5.61 16.80
C PHE A 320 29.37 4.16 16.82
N PHE A 321 30.21 3.77 15.85
CA PHE A 321 30.73 2.43 15.67
C PHE A 321 32.25 2.45 15.54
N LYS A 322 32.90 1.32 15.77
CA LYS A 322 34.29 1.16 15.34
C LYS A 322 34.31 1.11 13.82
N TYR A 323 35.37 1.63 13.23
CA TYR A 323 35.56 1.60 11.79
C TYR A 323 36.89 0.93 11.51
N TYR A 324 36.85 -0.18 10.76
CA TYR A 324 38.05 -0.90 10.33
C TYR A 324 38.51 -0.41 8.95
N ASP A 325 39.79 -0.63 8.63
CA ASP A 325 40.45 -0.12 7.42
C ASP A 325 39.83 -0.60 6.09
N ASP A 326 38.94 -1.61 6.13
CA ASP A 326 38.25 -2.20 4.97
C ASP A 326 36.81 -1.71 4.78
N ASP A 327 36.48 -0.50 5.28
CA ASP A 327 35.11 0.08 5.25
C ASP A 327 34.05 -0.71 6.04
N LEU A 328 34.51 -1.54 6.99
CA LEU A 328 33.67 -2.36 7.84
C LEU A 328 33.36 -1.68 9.17
N TYR A 329 32.08 -1.69 9.55
CA TYR A 329 31.64 -1.27 10.88
C TYR A 329 31.95 -2.36 11.91
N GLY A 330 32.38 -1.96 13.10
CA GLY A 330 32.62 -2.82 14.24
C GLY A 330 31.75 -2.45 15.44
N ASP A 331 31.39 -3.45 16.25
CA ASP A 331 30.68 -3.17 17.51
C ASP A 331 31.57 -2.34 18.46
N PRO A 332 31.09 -1.22 19.02
CA PRO A 332 31.87 -0.44 19.99
C PRO A 332 32.30 -1.28 21.21
N ASP A 333 31.52 -2.30 21.58
CA ASP A 333 31.77 -3.14 22.75
C ASP A 333 32.70 -4.34 22.44
N HIS A 334 33.01 -4.64 21.17
CA HIS A 334 33.84 -5.79 20.77
C HIS A 334 34.88 -5.44 19.69
N ASP A 335 36.14 -5.88 19.85
CA ASP A 335 37.25 -5.42 19.00
C ASP A 335 37.39 -6.15 17.66
N LYS A 336 36.60 -7.20 17.39
CA LYS A 336 36.80 -8.09 16.21
C LYS A 336 35.53 -8.41 15.43
N ASP A 337 34.40 -7.80 15.78
CA ASP A 337 33.11 -8.20 15.26
C ASP A 337 32.65 -7.21 14.20
N VAL A 338 32.67 -7.67 12.94
CA VAL A 338 32.14 -6.93 11.78
C VAL A 338 30.62 -6.90 11.85
N LEU A 339 30.06 -5.70 11.66
CA LEU A 339 28.63 -5.46 11.62
C LEU A 339 28.15 -5.41 10.18
N LEU A 340 27.11 -6.20 9.89
CA LEU A 340 26.33 -6.08 8.67
C LEU A 340 24.95 -5.59 9.06
N PHE A 341 24.52 -4.46 8.54
CA PHE A 341 23.16 -3.97 8.81
C PHE A 341 22.13 -4.88 8.15
N GLY A 342 20.95 -5.03 8.75
CA GLY A 342 19.88 -5.86 8.21
C GLY A 342 18.54 -5.15 8.23
N GLY A 343 17.53 -5.76 8.84
CA GLY A 343 16.17 -5.26 8.83
C GLY A 343 16.06 -3.88 9.48
N VAL A 344 15.22 -3.03 8.88
CA VAL A 344 14.98 -1.65 9.33
C VAL A 344 13.50 -1.38 9.56
N CYS A 345 13.19 -0.51 10.52
CA CYS A 345 11.83 -0.10 10.81
C CYS A 345 11.78 1.32 11.36
N TRP A 346 10.97 2.18 10.75
CA TRP A 346 10.73 3.52 11.27
C TRP A 346 9.72 3.53 12.41
N HIS A 347 9.95 4.39 13.39
CA HIS A 347 8.91 4.80 14.33
C HIS A 347 7.77 5.48 13.57
N THR A 348 6.52 5.22 13.97
CA THR A 348 5.32 5.75 13.28
C THR A 348 5.11 7.27 13.36
N ARG A 349 5.83 7.97 14.24
CA ARG A 349 5.54 9.36 14.67
C ARG A 349 6.78 10.18 14.96
N LYS A 350 7.84 9.55 15.48
CA LYS A 350 9.12 10.20 15.80
C LYS A 350 10.12 10.02 14.66
N ASN A 351 11.12 10.90 14.61
CA ASN A 351 12.25 10.79 13.71
C ASN A 351 13.26 9.76 14.22
N ILE A 352 12.79 8.52 14.39
CA ILE A 352 13.56 7.40 14.96
C ILE A 352 13.53 6.22 14.00
N LEU A 353 14.69 5.64 13.72
CA LEU A 353 14.85 4.42 12.94
C LEU A 353 15.40 3.30 13.83
N TYR A 354 14.74 2.16 13.82
CA TYR A 354 15.24 0.92 14.41
C TYR A 354 15.89 0.08 13.33
N PHE A 355 17.01 -0.56 13.64
CA PHE A 355 17.70 -1.45 12.71
C PHE A 355 18.38 -2.59 13.45
N ASP A 356 18.56 -3.72 12.78
CA ASP A 356 19.43 -4.79 13.25
C ASP A 356 20.79 -4.77 12.54
N ASN A 357 21.78 -5.38 13.17
CA ASN A 357 23.12 -5.60 12.60
C ASN A 357 23.38 -7.09 12.37
N SER A 358 22.43 -7.79 11.73
CA SER A 358 22.34 -9.25 11.62
C SER A 358 23.41 -10.00 10.83
N GLY A 359 24.68 -9.57 10.86
CA GLY A 359 25.80 -10.26 10.26
C GLY A 359 26.03 -11.71 10.74
N MET A 360 27.12 -12.34 10.30
CA MET A 360 27.31 -13.79 10.42
C MET A 360 27.29 -14.34 11.86
N MET A 361 27.53 -13.53 12.90
CA MET A 361 27.69 -14.04 14.28
C MET A 361 27.03 -13.23 15.41
N PHE A 362 26.79 -11.92 15.23
CA PHE A 362 26.21 -11.06 16.27
C PHE A 362 25.01 -10.31 15.71
N ARG A 363 23.92 -10.28 16.45
CA ARG A 363 22.69 -9.60 16.02
C ARG A 363 22.03 -8.94 17.22
N CYS A 364 22.01 -7.62 17.18
CA CYS A 364 21.48 -6.68 18.16
C CYS A 364 20.40 -5.85 17.48
N ILE A 365 19.57 -5.19 18.28
CA ILE A 365 18.68 -4.13 17.78
C ILE A 365 19.18 -2.79 18.27
N TRP A 366 19.30 -1.85 17.36
CA TRP A 366 19.73 -0.48 17.58
C TRP A 366 18.62 0.51 17.23
N GLN A 367 18.69 1.70 17.81
CA GLN A 367 17.88 2.84 17.40
C GLN A 367 18.77 4.02 17.03
N ILE A 368 18.37 4.75 15.98
CA ILE A 368 18.88 6.06 15.60
C ILE A 368 17.81 7.09 15.94
N ASP A 369 18.14 8.04 16.81
CA ASP A 369 17.35 9.24 17.06
C ASP A 369 17.99 10.40 16.31
N PHE A 370 17.43 10.75 15.15
CA PHE A 370 17.98 11.78 14.27
C PHE A 370 17.86 13.18 14.88
N ASP A 371 16.83 13.43 15.70
CA ASP A 371 16.63 14.73 16.33
C ASP A 371 17.67 14.98 17.43
N LYS A 372 18.10 13.92 18.11
CA LYS A 372 19.13 13.97 19.16
C LYS A 372 20.54 13.67 18.66
N ASN A 373 20.71 13.37 17.37
CA ASN A 373 21.94 12.85 16.79
C ASN A 373 22.57 11.73 17.65
N LYS A 374 21.78 10.69 17.94
CA LYS A 374 22.18 9.63 18.89
C LYS A 374 21.88 8.25 18.34
N VAL A 375 22.83 7.34 18.48
CA VAL A 375 22.64 5.89 18.28
C VAL A 375 22.62 5.19 19.64
N THR A 376 21.71 4.24 19.84
CA THR A 376 21.59 3.49 21.10
C THR A 376 21.32 2.02 20.82
N LYS A 377 22.11 1.13 21.40
CA LYS A 377 21.84 -0.32 21.45
C LYS A 377 20.65 -0.54 22.39
N ILE A 378 19.55 -1.11 21.90
CA ILE A 378 18.32 -1.33 22.69
C ILE A 378 18.05 -2.80 23.01
N VAL A 379 18.56 -3.72 22.18
CA VAL A 379 18.63 -5.16 22.48
C VAL A 379 20.10 -5.58 22.32
N PRO A 380 20.71 -6.21 23.34
CA PRO A 380 22.10 -6.65 23.27
C PRO A 380 22.27 -7.91 22.40
N GLU A 381 23.46 -8.49 22.40
CA GLU A 381 23.94 -9.52 21.49
C GLU A 381 23.14 -10.83 21.63
N HIS A 382 22.07 -10.96 20.84
CA HIS A 382 21.06 -11.99 21.03
C HIS A 382 20.44 -12.49 19.72
N GLU A 383 21.20 -12.78 18.65
CA GLU A 383 20.63 -13.26 17.37
C GLU A 383 19.33 -12.51 16.93
N ALA A 384 19.19 -11.25 17.36
CA ALA A 384 18.00 -10.43 17.26
C ALA A 384 17.93 -9.79 15.88
N ILE A 385 16.84 -10.04 15.16
CA ILE A 385 16.65 -9.60 13.77
C ILE A 385 15.25 -9.07 13.52
N HIS A 386 15.09 -8.32 12.44
CA HIS A 386 13.83 -7.80 11.93
C HIS A 386 13.05 -7.00 12.97
N PRO A 387 13.60 -5.86 13.44
CA PRO A 387 12.88 -5.00 14.34
C PRO A 387 11.59 -4.52 13.68
N TYR A 388 10.51 -4.48 14.45
CA TYR A 388 9.25 -3.90 14.04
C TYR A 388 8.65 -3.09 15.18
N PHE A 389 8.62 -1.77 14.99
CA PHE A 389 8.07 -0.83 15.95
C PHE A 389 6.55 -0.89 16.00
N PHE A 390 6.00 -0.82 17.21
CA PHE A 390 4.57 -0.63 17.43
C PHE A 390 4.30 0.01 18.79
N GLU A 391 3.08 0.53 18.95
CA GLU A 391 2.65 1.22 20.17
C GLU A 391 1.39 0.58 20.70
N ILE A 392 1.33 0.37 22.02
CA ILE A 392 0.09 0.04 22.72
C ILE A 392 -0.17 1.12 23.76
N LYS A 393 -1.26 1.87 23.58
CA LYS A 393 -1.56 3.11 24.32
C LYS A 393 -0.46 4.16 24.09
N THR A 394 0.36 4.40 25.10
CA THR A 394 1.49 5.31 25.13
C THR A 394 2.82 4.58 25.20
N ASN A 395 2.80 3.25 25.36
CA ASN A 395 4.01 2.47 25.53
C ASN A 395 4.56 2.06 24.16
N GLU A 396 5.87 2.21 24.03
CA GLU A 396 6.63 1.93 22.81
C GLU A 396 7.27 0.55 22.91
N TYR A 397 7.08 -0.22 21.85
CA TYR A 397 7.58 -1.58 21.75
C TYR A 397 8.29 -1.79 20.41
N VAL A 398 9.26 -2.69 20.43
CA VAL A 398 9.82 -3.29 19.21
C VAL A 398 9.63 -4.81 19.30
N ALA A 399 8.97 -5.38 18.31
CA ALA A 399 8.95 -6.82 18.09
C ALA A 399 10.20 -7.20 17.28
N TYR A 400 10.79 -8.36 17.57
CA TYR A 400 11.93 -8.88 16.82
C TYR A 400 11.92 -10.41 16.89
N VAL A 401 12.78 -11.05 16.09
CA VAL A 401 13.00 -12.50 16.15
C VAL A 401 14.34 -12.80 16.81
N GLU A 402 14.36 -13.80 17.70
CA GLU A 402 15.58 -14.35 18.31
C GLU A 402 15.43 -15.87 18.44
N LYS A 403 16.38 -16.65 17.90
CA LYS A 403 16.51 -18.10 18.14
C LYS A 403 15.20 -18.88 18.09
N ASN A 404 14.36 -18.65 17.06
CA ASN A 404 13.00 -19.22 16.84
C ASN A 404 11.83 -18.63 17.65
N LYS A 405 12.04 -17.50 18.30
CA LYS A 405 11.05 -16.84 19.14
C LYS A 405 10.65 -15.50 18.54
N ILE A 406 9.40 -15.12 18.77
CA ILE A 406 8.99 -13.73 18.68
C ILE A 406 9.25 -13.11 20.05
N MET A 407 10.13 -12.13 20.05
CA MET A 407 10.48 -11.35 21.20
C MET A 407 9.81 -9.98 21.12
N ILE A 408 9.63 -9.37 22.28
CA ILE A 408 9.20 -7.98 22.40
C ILE A 408 10.16 -7.29 23.34
N CYS A 409 10.57 -6.08 23.02
CA CYS A 409 11.22 -5.18 23.96
C CYS A 409 10.42 -3.89 24.15
N GLU A 410 10.31 -3.47 25.40
CA GLU A 410 9.58 -2.29 25.85
C GLU A 410 10.56 -1.18 26.23
N SER A 411 10.30 0.03 25.73
CA SER A 411 11.10 1.23 26.03
C SER A 411 11.04 1.59 27.52
N PRO A 412 12.18 1.88 28.17
CA PRO A 412 12.22 2.28 29.58
C PRO A 412 11.64 3.67 29.84
N ASP A 413 11.53 4.52 28.82
CA ASP A 413 11.21 5.95 28.94
C ASP A 413 9.71 6.26 29.18
N ASN A 414 8.90 5.26 29.56
CA ASN A 414 7.44 5.39 29.74
C ASN A 414 6.97 5.38 31.21
N ASN A 415 7.86 5.64 32.17
CA ASN A 415 7.52 5.77 33.59
C ASN A 415 7.56 7.22 34.09
#